data_AF-A0A6G2DEK4-F1
#
_entry.id   AF-A0A6G2DEK4-F1
#
_cell.length_a   1.000
_cell.length_b   1.000
_cell.length_c   1.000
_cell.angle_alpha   90.00
_cell.angle_beta   90.00
_cell.angle_gamma   90.00
#
_symmetry.space_group_name_H-M   'P 1'
#
loop_
_entity.id
_entity.type
_entity.pdbx_description
1 polymer ?
#
loop_
_entity_poly.entity_id
_entity_poly.type
_entity_poly.pdbx_seq_one_letter_code
_entity_poly.pdbx_strand_id
1 'polypeptide(L)'
;YNAIQVGFDDKREVLSNKPAKGHVAKANTAPKRFIREFKNVEGLEVGAEITVETFAAGDVVDVTGTSKGKGFQGVIKRHGQSRGPMAHGSRYHRRPGSMGPVAPNRVFKGKNLAGRMGGDRVT
;
A
#
# COMPACT_ATOMS: atom_id res chain seq x y z
N TYR A 1 -11.26 -20.23 -1.25
CA TYR A 1 -10.92 -19.27 -2.32
C TYR A 1 -9.84 -19.91 -3.19
N ASN A 2 -9.79 -19.59 -4.49
CA ASN A 2 -8.77 -20.11 -5.39
C ASN A 2 -7.64 -19.07 -5.57
N ALA A 3 -6.42 -19.42 -5.19
CA ALA A 3 -5.25 -18.54 -5.27
C ALA A 3 -3.95 -19.35 -5.35
N ILE A 4 -2.96 -18.75 -6.00
CA ILE A 4 -1.61 -19.29 -6.13
C ILE A 4 -0.64 -18.36 -5.40
N GLN A 5 0.30 -18.95 -4.68
CA GLN A 5 1.34 -18.22 -3.97
C GLN A 5 2.60 -18.15 -4.83
N VAL A 6 3.12 -16.94 -5.03
CA VAL A 6 4.30 -16.65 -5.83
C VAL A 6 5.37 -16.02 -4.95
N GLY A 7 6.60 -16.51 -5.10
CA GLY A 7 7.78 -16.02 -4.40
C GLY A 7 8.70 -15.23 -5.32
N PHE A 8 9.23 -14.10 -4.84
CA PHE A 8 10.14 -13.22 -5.57
C PHE A 8 11.31 -12.76 -4.68
N ASP A 9 12.47 -12.54 -5.31
CA ASP A 9 13.77 -12.17 -4.71
C ASP A 9 14.38 -13.24 -3.78
N ASP A 10 15.59 -13.69 -4.10
CA ASP A 10 16.31 -14.70 -3.31
C ASP A 10 16.90 -14.12 -2.04
N LYS A 11 16.68 -14.83 -0.93
CA LYS A 11 17.15 -14.43 0.39
C LYS A 11 18.25 -15.37 0.86
N ARG A 12 19.39 -14.80 1.28
CA ARG A 12 20.47 -15.57 1.92
C ARG A 12 19.94 -16.38 3.10
N GLU A 13 20.41 -17.62 3.22
CA GLU A 13 19.93 -18.57 4.21
C GLU A 13 20.03 -18.08 5.66
N VAL A 14 21.09 -17.34 6.00
CA VAL A 14 21.29 -16.76 7.35
C VAL A 14 20.17 -15.80 7.74
N LEU A 15 19.50 -15.18 6.76
CA LEU A 15 18.40 -14.25 6.99
C LEU A 15 17.04 -14.96 7.02
N SER A 16 17.01 -16.29 6.88
CA SER A 16 15.79 -17.10 6.88
C SER A 16 15.69 -17.93 8.15
N ASN A 17 14.46 -18.12 8.65
CA ASN A 17 14.20 -18.95 9.81
C ASN A 17 13.80 -20.38 9.39
N LYS A 18 13.87 -21.34 10.33
CA LYS A 18 13.50 -22.74 10.11
C LYS A 18 12.12 -22.93 9.44
N PRO A 19 11.02 -22.24 9.84
CA PRO A 19 9.72 -22.42 9.20
C PRO A 19 9.71 -21.92 7.74
N ALA A 20 10.36 -20.79 7.42
CA ALA A 20 10.44 -20.33 6.04
C ALA A 20 11.20 -21.32 5.16
N LYS A 21 12.31 -21.89 5.67
CA LYS A 21 13.06 -22.94 4.97
C LYS A 21 12.22 -24.19 4.72
N GLY A 22 11.48 -24.65 5.73
CA GLY A 22 10.59 -25.81 5.60
C GLY A 22 9.44 -25.57 4.61
N HIS A 23 8.93 -24.34 4.52
CA HIS A 23 7.88 -23.98 3.58
C HIS A 23 8.38 -24.03 2.12
N VAL A 24 9.52 -23.41 1.83
CA VAL A 24 10.08 -23.37 0.45
C VAL A 24 10.67 -24.71 0.01
N ALA A 25 11.04 -25.59 0.94
CA ALA A 25 11.54 -26.93 0.64
C ALA A 25 10.54 -27.77 -0.16
N LYS A 26 9.22 -27.56 0.01
CA LYS A 26 8.19 -28.24 -0.79
C LYS A 26 8.23 -27.88 -2.28
N ALA A 27 8.73 -26.69 -2.59
CA ALA A 27 8.93 -26.22 -3.96
C ALA A 27 10.39 -26.40 -4.42
N ASN A 28 11.26 -27.00 -3.60
CA ASN A 28 12.70 -27.17 -3.86
C ASN A 28 13.42 -25.86 -4.26
N THR A 29 13.05 -24.73 -3.65
CA THR A 29 13.63 -23.41 -3.97
C THR A 29 14.41 -22.80 -2.79
N ALA A 30 15.27 -21.83 -3.10
CA ALA A 30 15.88 -20.97 -2.09
C ALA A 30 14.81 -20.14 -1.34
N PRO A 31 15.06 -19.75 -0.07
CA PRO A 31 14.15 -18.88 0.66
C PRO A 31 13.89 -17.57 -0.09
N LYS A 32 12.63 -17.23 -0.33
CA LYS A 32 12.24 -15.99 -1.05
C LYS A 32 11.93 -14.85 -0.08
N ARG A 33 12.15 -13.61 -0.51
CA ARG A 33 11.92 -12.41 0.32
C ARG A 33 10.49 -11.91 0.28
N PHE A 34 9.88 -11.90 -0.91
CA PHE A 34 8.51 -11.46 -1.11
C PHE A 34 7.65 -12.65 -1.51
N ILE A 35 6.64 -12.91 -0.69
CA ILE A 35 5.65 -13.95 -0.97
C ILE A 35 4.29 -13.25 -1.08
N ARG A 36 3.61 -13.44 -2.21
CA ARG A 36 2.33 -12.82 -2.54
C ARG A 36 1.38 -13.84 -3.14
N GLU A 37 0.09 -13.55 -3.04
CA GLU A 37 -0.96 -14.38 -3.62
C GLU A 37 -1.58 -13.69 -4.82
N PHE A 38 -1.85 -14.47 -5.87
CA PHE A 38 -2.63 -14.07 -7.02
C PHE A 38 -3.86 -14.96 -7.09
N LYS A 39 -5.04 -14.34 -7.15
CA LYS A 39 -6.33 -15.03 -7.17
C LYS A 39 -6.77 -15.29 -8.61
N ASN A 40 -7.66 -16.27 -8.80
CA ASN A 40 -8.27 -16.60 -10.10
C ASN A 40 -7.25 -17.03 -11.17
N VAL A 41 -6.21 -17.75 -10.75
CA VAL A 41 -5.22 -18.37 -11.65
C VAL A 41 -5.29 -19.87 -11.43
N GLU A 42 -5.31 -20.66 -12.51
CA GLU A 42 -5.39 -22.12 -12.49
C GLU A 42 -4.29 -22.73 -13.36
N GLY A 43 -3.96 -24.01 -13.13
CA GLY A 43 -3.08 -24.77 -14.02
C GLY A 43 -1.57 -24.63 -13.81
N LEU A 44 -1.11 -23.98 -12.73
CA LEU A 44 0.31 -23.94 -12.36
C LEU A 44 0.62 -24.99 -11.29
N GLU A 45 1.68 -25.77 -11.52
CA GLU A 45 2.20 -26.72 -10.54
C GLU A 45 3.14 -26.06 -9.53
N VAL A 46 3.34 -26.71 -8.38
CA VAL A 46 4.25 -26.23 -7.34
C VAL A 46 5.68 -26.25 -7.86
N GLY A 47 6.36 -25.11 -7.82
CA GLY A 47 7.74 -24.97 -8.30
C GLY A 47 7.85 -24.53 -9.76
N ALA A 48 6.74 -24.35 -10.48
CA ALA A 48 6.74 -23.74 -11.79
C ALA A 48 7.30 -22.30 -11.75
N GLU A 49 8.13 -21.95 -12.72
CA GLU A 49 8.68 -20.60 -12.88
C GLU A 49 7.76 -19.75 -13.77
N ILE A 50 7.55 -18.49 -13.38
CA ILE A 50 6.78 -17.51 -14.16
C ILE A 50 7.76 -16.43 -14.63
N THR A 51 7.94 -16.32 -15.94
CA THR A 51 8.86 -15.35 -16.56
C THR A 51 8.11 -14.12 -17.08
N VAL A 52 8.86 -13.06 -17.36
CA VAL A 52 8.33 -11.79 -17.91
C VAL A 52 7.78 -11.91 -19.33
N GLU A 53 8.09 -13.01 -20.03
CA GLU A 53 7.65 -13.30 -21.40
C GLU A 53 6.13 -13.52 -21.52
N THR A 54 5.46 -13.66 -20.38
CA THR A 54 4.00 -13.77 -20.29
C THR A 54 3.27 -12.48 -20.67
N PHE A 55 3.95 -11.34 -20.73
CA PHE A 55 3.39 -10.06 -21.13
C PHE A 55 3.77 -9.70 -22.56
N ALA A 56 2.80 -9.20 -23.33
CA ALA A 56 3.00 -8.69 -24.68
C ALA A 56 2.93 -7.15 -24.72
N ALA A 57 3.58 -6.56 -25.72
CA ALA A 57 3.49 -5.12 -25.93
C ALA A 57 2.06 -4.71 -26.32
N GLY A 58 1.48 -3.78 -25.56
CA GLY A 58 0.10 -3.32 -25.78
C GLY A 58 -0.90 -3.84 -24.74
N ASP A 59 -0.49 -4.74 -23.86
CA ASP A 59 -1.35 -5.23 -22.78
C ASP A 59 -1.70 -4.12 -21.78
N VAL A 60 -2.96 -4.07 -21.38
CA VAL A 60 -3.44 -3.20 -20.30
C VAL A 60 -3.30 -3.97 -18.99
N VAL A 61 -2.54 -3.40 -18.05
CA VAL A 61 -2.19 -4.07 -16.79
C VAL A 61 -2.57 -3.22 -15.58
N ASP A 62 -3.05 -3.89 -14.53
CA ASP A 62 -3.27 -3.29 -13.21
C ASP A 62 -1.99 -3.40 -12.37
N VAL A 63 -1.46 -2.27 -11.90
CA VAL A 63 -0.16 -2.21 -11.20
C VAL A 63 -0.34 -1.83 -9.75
N THR A 64 -0.15 -2.80 -8.85
CA THR A 64 -0.21 -2.54 -7.41
C THR A 64 1.16 -2.25 -6.80
N GLY A 65 1.29 -1.14 -6.09
CA GLY A 65 2.53 -0.75 -5.40
C GLY A 65 2.29 -0.12 -4.02
N THR A 66 3.39 0.10 -3.28
CA THR A 66 3.34 0.87 -2.03
C THR A 66 3.74 2.32 -2.32
N SER A 67 2.84 3.25 -2.01
CA SER A 67 3.10 4.68 -2.18
C SER A 67 4.26 5.16 -1.31
N LYS A 68 5.01 6.16 -1.79
CA LYS A 68 6.11 6.76 -1.01
C LYS A 68 5.58 7.36 0.29
N GLY A 69 6.23 7.03 1.40
CA GLY A 69 5.96 7.65 2.69
C GLY A 69 6.32 9.14 2.67
N LYS A 70 5.40 9.99 3.12
CA LYS A 70 5.58 11.46 3.18
C LYS A 70 5.64 11.99 4.61
N GLY A 71 5.68 11.11 5.63
CA GLY A 71 5.71 11.51 7.04
C GLY A 71 4.40 12.18 7.51
N PHE A 72 4.46 12.97 8.58
CA PHE A 72 3.32 13.73 9.07
C PHE A 72 3.03 14.91 8.14
N GLN A 73 1.79 15.03 7.67
CA GLN A 73 1.36 16.07 6.76
C GLN A 73 0.14 16.81 7.30
N GLY A 74 0.09 18.12 7.02
CA GLY A 74 -1.07 18.95 7.31
C GLY A 74 -2.25 18.68 6.37
N VAL A 75 -3.43 19.14 6.76
CA VAL A 75 -4.70 18.91 6.03
C VAL A 75 -4.71 19.36 4.58
N ILE A 76 -4.02 20.46 4.28
CA ILE A 76 -3.93 21.00 2.91
C ILE A 76 -3.21 20.00 1.99
N LYS A 77 -2.02 19.54 2.40
CA LYS A 77 -1.21 18.63 1.59
C LYS A 77 -1.76 17.20 1.59
N ARG A 78 -2.38 16.77 2.69
CA ARG A 78 -2.91 15.42 2.83
C ARG A 78 -4.25 15.23 2.12
N HIS A 79 -5.13 16.24 2.17
CA HIS A 79 -6.54 16.13 1.76
C HIS A 79 -6.98 17.19 0.76
N GLY A 80 -6.08 18.05 0.27
CA GLY A 80 -6.40 19.06 -0.75
C GLY A 80 -7.29 20.20 -0.27
N GLN A 81 -7.42 20.42 1.05
CA GLN A 81 -8.20 21.54 1.60
C GLN A 81 -7.59 22.88 1.18
N SER A 82 -8.43 23.88 0.93
CA SER A 82 -7.99 25.24 0.58
C SER A 82 -7.38 25.96 1.79
N ARG A 83 -6.58 26.99 1.49
CA ARG A 83 -6.01 27.92 2.47
C ARG A 83 -6.98 29.07 2.74
N GLY A 84 -6.93 29.67 3.92
CA GLY A 84 -7.59 30.94 4.19
C GLY A 84 -6.92 32.14 3.50
N PRO A 85 -7.55 33.32 3.51
CA PRO A 85 -6.98 34.55 2.95
C PRO A 85 -5.70 34.94 3.70
N MET A 86 -4.71 35.45 2.95
CA MET A 86 -3.37 35.81 3.46
C MET A 86 -3.22 37.28 3.84
N ALA A 87 -4.19 38.12 3.48
CA ALA A 87 -4.18 39.56 3.72
C ALA A 87 -5.49 39.98 4.43
N HIS A 88 -5.72 41.30 4.52
CA HIS A 88 -6.91 41.90 5.16
C HIS A 88 -7.11 41.48 6.63
N GLY A 89 -6.02 41.42 7.41
CA GLY A 89 -6.08 41.18 8.86
C GLY A 89 -6.39 39.74 9.27
N SER A 90 -6.46 38.80 8.32
CA SER A 90 -6.69 37.37 8.60
C SER A 90 -5.59 36.78 9.49
N ARG A 91 -5.99 35.93 10.44
CA ARG A 91 -5.08 35.11 11.28
C ARG A 91 -5.28 33.61 11.06
N TYR A 92 -6.07 33.23 10.05
CA TYR A 92 -6.52 31.85 9.82
C TYR A 92 -6.01 31.33 8.47
N HIS A 93 -4.69 31.20 8.34
CA HIS A 93 -4.06 30.86 7.07
C HIS A 93 -4.16 29.36 6.75
N ARG A 94 -3.56 28.49 7.56
CA ARG A 94 -3.33 27.06 7.24
C ARG A 94 -3.93 26.12 8.29
N ARG A 95 -5.20 26.31 8.62
CA ARG A 95 -5.91 25.59 9.69
C ARG A 95 -6.98 24.63 9.12
N PRO A 96 -7.48 23.65 9.91
CA PRO A 96 -8.33 22.55 9.43
C PRO A 96 -9.82 22.86 9.26
N GLY A 97 -10.22 24.12 9.33
CA GLY A 97 -11.62 24.55 9.25
C GLY A 97 -12.42 24.20 10.51
N SER A 98 -13.75 24.36 10.41
CA SER A 98 -14.69 24.02 11.49
C SER A 98 -14.81 22.50 11.69
N MET A 99 -15.06 22.06 12.92
CA MET A 99 -15.14 20.65 13.32
C MET A 99 -16.54 20.03 13.20
N GLY A 100 -17.59 20.84 13.02
CA GLY A 100 -18.96 20.37 12.86
C GLY A 100 -20.00 21.37 13.38
N PRO A 101 -21.30 21.01 13.30
CA PRO A 101 -22.38 21.80 13.89
C PRO A 101 -22.42 21.64 15.42
N VAL A 102 -23.12 22.57 16.10
CA VAL A 102 -23.26 22.57 17.58
C VAL A 102 -24.19 21.46 18.07
N ALA A 103 -25.35 21.28 17.43
CA ALA A 103 -26.41 20.36 17.86
C ALA A 103 -25.99 18.95 18.33
N PRO A 104 -25.07 18.22 17.65
CA PRO A 104 -24.69 16.87 18.07
C PRO A 104 -23.81 16.82 19.32
N ASN A 105 -23.29 17.97 19.81
CA ASN A 105 -22.38 18.07 20.96
C ASN A 105 -21.15 17.13 20.88
N ARG A 106 -20.75 16.73 19.67
CA ARG A 106 -19.58 15.88 19.39
C ARG A 106 -19.07 16.10 17.98
N VAL A 107 -17.84 15.67 17.73
CA VAL A 107 -17.25 15.62 16.38
C VAL A 107 -17.60 14.27 15.74
N PHE A 108 -18.05 14.28 14.48
CA PHE A 108 -18.30 13.06 13.71
C PHE A 108 -16.98 12.42 13.25
N LYS A 109 -16.98 11.08 13.14
CA LYS A 109 -15.86 10.34 12.54
C LYS A 109 -15.75 10.66 11.05
N GLY A 110 -14.56 10.44 10.47
CA GLY A 110 -14.29 10.75 9.06
C GLY A 110 -13.95 12.22 8.78
N LYS A 111 -13.87 13.08 9.82
CA LYS A 111 -13.34 14.44 9.66
C LYS A 111 -11.84 14.37 9.32
N ASN A 112 -11.51 14.81 8.11
CA ASN A 112 -10.15 14.81 7.59
C ASN A 112 -9.24 15.80 8.33
N LEU A 113 -8.28 15.27 9.09
CA LEU A 113 -7.28 16.01 9.85
C LEU A 113 -5.85 15.63 9.45
N ALA A 114 -4.88 16.36 10.03
CA ALA A 114 -3.46 16.10 9.83
C ALA A 114 -3.07 14.68 10.29
N GLY A 115 -1.96 14.17 9.77
CA GLY A 115 -1.45 12.85 10.16
C GLY A 115 -0.45 12.29 9.17
N ARG A 116 0.00 11.07 9.42
CA ARG A 116 0.93 10.36 8.52
C ARG A 116 0.30 10.15 7.15
N MET A 117 1.03 10.48 6.09
CA MET A 117 0.60 10.35 4.69
C MET A 117 1.56 9.43 3.93
N GLY A 118 1.00 8.58 3.07
CA GLY A 118 1.75 7.66 2.22
C GLY A 118 2.29 6.45 2.98
N GLY A 119 2.82 5.48 2.24
CA GLY A 119 3.13 4.14 2.74
C GLY A 119 1.95 3.17 2.63
N ASP A 120 0.85 3.63 2.03
CA ASP A 120 -0.33 2.82 1.76
C ASP A 120 -0.17 2.06 0.42
N ARG A 121 -0.81 0.89 0.32
CA ARG A 121 -0.90 0.10 -0.91
C ARG A 121 -1.93 0.75 -1.86
N VAL A 122 -1.54 0.97 -3.11
CA VAL A 122 -2.37 1.57 -4.17
C VAL A 122 -2.29 0.66 -5.39
N THR A 123 -3.43 0.37 -6.01
CA THR A 123 -3.57 -0.33 -7.29
C THR A 123 -3.83 0.68 -8.39
#